data_AF-A0A960TMB9-F1
#
_entry.id   AF-A0A960TMB9-F1
#
_cell.length_a   1.000
_cell.length_b   1.000
_cell.length_c   1.000
_cell.angle_alpha   90.00
_cell.angle_beta   90.00
_cell.angle_gamma   90.00
#
_symmetry.space_group_name_H-M   'P 1'
#
loop_
_entity.id
_entity.type
_entity.pdbx_description
1 polymer ?
#
loop_
_entity_poly.entity_id
_entity_poly.type
_entity_poly.pdbx_seq_one_letter_code
_entity_poly.pdbx_strand_id
1 'polypeptide(L)'
;MKSILLFILPFLFFCSHTNQKDYEDLYTERVILFELLKKNPDPQTACTSSTTSAANCLKLATDKVSYPGVSDEYYTSYLLSSGAQTNYSDYCSNVLSSSTYSKATESYKECSFNCQKSYWDSTLSKGTCSVSNTSSLVSGLSGGILTCLINCSKAVNTGFQ
;
A
#
# COMPACT_ATOMS: atom_id res chain seq x y z
N MET A 1 46.28 35.12 -34.57
CA MET A 1 45.13 34.78 -35.42
C MET A 1 44.83 33.29 -35.24
N LYS A 2 43.57 32.96 -34.88
CA LYS A 2 42.72 31.81 -35.31
C LYS A 2 43.40 30.43 -35.44
N SER A 3 42.96 29.33 -34.82
CA SER A 3 41.61 28.74 -34.76
C SER A 3 41.57 27.67 -33.64
N ILE A 4 40.70 27.79 -32.62
CA ILE A 4 39.45 27.03 -32.41
C ILE A 4 39.21 25.81 -33.32
N LEU A 5 39.17 24.62 -32.72
CA LEU A 5 38.54 23.39 -33.23
C LEU A 5 38.06 22.61 -31.98
N LEU A 6 36.96 23.02 -31.34
CA LEU A 6 35.65 22.36 -31.39
C LEU A 6 35.71 20.85 -31.66
N PHE A 7 35.72 20.05 -30.59
CA PHE A 7 35.32 18.64 -30.62
C PHE A 7 33.97 18.52 -29.91
N ILE A 8 32.94 18.22 -30.71
CA ILE A 8 31.54 18.08 -30.34
C ILE A 8 31.22 16.58 -30.29
N LEU A 9 30.78 16.09 -29.12
CA LEU A 9 29.98 14.87 -28.81
C LEU A 9 30.49 13.47 -29.27
N PRO A 10 30.05 12.33 -28.67
CA PRO A 10 28.75 12.06 -28.02
C PRO A 10 28.85 11.57 -26.56
N PHE A 11 27.89 11.89 -25.68
CA PHE A 11 26.71 11.07 -25.40
C PHE A 11 27.04 9.58 -25.16
N LEU A 12 27.49 9.25 -23.94
CA LEU A 12 27.34 7.91 -23.39
C LEU A 12 26.60 8.00 -22.07
N PHE A 13 25.29 7.86 -22.20
CA PHE A 13 24.39 7.34 -21.18
C PHE A 13 25.00 6.07 -20.56
N PHE A 14 25.42 6.16 -19.30
CA PHE A 14 25.32 5.02 -18.39
C PHE A 14 24.34 5.41 -17.30
N CYS A 15 23.06 5.41 -17.67
CA CYS A 15 21.99 5.26 -16.72
C CYS A 15 22.04 3.80 -16.24
N SER A 16 22.77 3.53 -15.15
CA SER A 16 22.59 2.29 -14.39
C SER A 16 21.23 2.38 -13.70
N HIS A 17 20.15 2.24 -14.48
CA HIS A 17 18.84 2.00 -13.92
C HIS A 17 18.86 0.57 -13.40
N THR A 18 19.01 0.44 -12.09
CA THR A 18 18.96 -0.83 -11.39
C THR A 18 17.65 -1.56 -11.73
N ASN A 19 17.78 -2.83 -12.13
CA ASN A 19 16.72 -3.80 -12.43
C ASN A 19 15.85 -4.16 -11.21
N GLN A 20 15.72 -3.27 -10.23
CA GLN A 20 14.93 -3.50 -9.01
C GLN A 20 13.44 -3.20 -9.20
N LYS A 21 13.06 -2.43 -10.23
CA LYS A 21 11.65 -2.14 -10.52
C LYS A 21 10.91 -3.37 -11.05
N ASP A 22 11.54 -4.19 -11.89
CA ASP A 22 10.89 -5.34 -12.54
C ASP A 22 10.48 -6.44 -11.57
N TYR A 23 11.23 -6.67 -10.49
CA TYR A 23 10.93 -7.78 -9.57
C TYR A 23 9.76 -7.46 -8.62
N GLU A 24 9.67 -6.22 -8.12
CA GLU A 24 8.51 -5.78 -7.32
C GLU A 24 7.26 -5.62 -8.18
N ASP A 25 7.38 -5.16 -9.44
CA ASP A 25 6.24 -5.08 -10.36
C ASP A 25 5.72 -6.48 -10.72
N LEU A 26 6.58 -7.45 -11.05
CA LEU A 26 6.16 -8.83 -11.35
C LEU A 26 5.56 -9.56 -10.13
N TYR A 27 6.04 -9.27 -8.92
CA TYR A 27 5.46 -9.82 -7.69
C TYR A 27 4.07 -9.22 -7.44
N THR A 28 3.94 -7.89 -7.57
CA THR A 28 2.66 -7.17 -7.44
C THR A 28 1.66 -7.67 -8.48
N GLU A 29 2.09 -7.86 -9.72
CA GLU A 29 1.24 -8.36 -10.81
C GLU A 29 0.79 -9.81 -10.57
N ARG A 30 1.66 -10.70 -10.05
CA ARG A 30 1.28 -12.08 -9.69
C ARG A 30 0.34 -12.16 -8.49
N VAL A 31 0.54 -11.33 -7.48
CA VAL A 31 -0.36 -11.27 -6.31
C VAL A 31 -1.75 -10.79 -6.74
N ILE A 32 -1.82 -9.74 -7.56
CA ILE A 32 -3.08 -9.28 -8.15
C ILE A 32 -3.72 -10.41 -8.98
N LEU A 33 -2.97 -11.10 -9.83
CA LEU A 33 -3.51 -12.21 -10.65
C LEU A 33 -4.06 -13.38 -9.79
N PHE A 34 -3.41 -13.72 -8.68
CA PHE A 34 -3.89 -14.77 -7.77
C PHE A 34 -5.14 -14.35 -6.99
N GLU A 35 -5.22 -13.09 -6.55
CA GLU A 35 -6.43 -12.55 -5.88
C GLU A 35 -7.62 -12.45 -6.85
N LEU A 36 -7.37 -12.28 -8.16
CA LEU A 36 -8.40 -12.26 -9.20
C LEU A 36 -9.00 -13.64 -9.52
N LEU A 37 -8.30 -14.73 -9.22
CA LEU A 37 -8.78 -16.10 -9.42
C LEU A 37 -9.57 -16.63 -8.21
N LYS A 38 -9.70 -15.83 -7.15
CA LYS A 38 -10.33 -16.23 -5.90
C LYS A 38 -11.85 -16.24 -6.08
N LYS A 39 -12.41 -17.45 -6.10
CA LYS A 39 -13.86 -17.71 -6.32
C LYS A 39 -14.77 -17.08 -5.25
N ASN A 40 -14.24 -16.83 -4.05
CA ASN A 40 -14.96 -16.26 -2.91
C ASN A 40 -14.11 -15.13 -2.31
N PRO A 41 -14.32 -13.88 -2.73
CA PRO A 41 -13.59 -12.77 -2.15
C PRO A 41 -13.95 -12.55 -0.68
N ASP A 42 -12.95 -12.19 0.14
CA ASP A 42 -13.11 -11.93 1.57
C ASP A 42 -12.43 -10.61 1.99
N PRO A 43 -13.11 -9.48 1.75
CA PRO A 43 -12.53 -8.18 2.04
C PRO A 43 -12.41 -7.87 3.53
N GLN A 44 -13.15 -8.56 4.40
CA GLN A 44 -13.00 -8.43 5.86
C GLN A 44 -11.64 -8.97 6.30
N THR A 45 -11.28 -10.16 5.83
CA THR A 45 -9.97 -10.77 6.12
C THR A 45 -8.83 -9.96 5.50
N ALA A 46 -9.01 -9.47 4.26
CA ALA A 46 -8.01 -8.64 3.59
C ALA A 46 -7.79 -7.30 4.32
N CYS A 47 -8.87 -6.64 4.76
CA CYS A 47 -8.78 -5.43 5.57
C CYS A 47 -8.05 -5.68 6.89
N THR A 48 -8.40 -6.75 7.61
CA THR A 48 -7.76 -7.10 8.88
C THR A 48 -6.26 -7.35 8.69
N SER A 49 -5.90 -8.05 7.62
CA SER A 49 -4.50 -8.33 7.26
C SER A 49 -3.73 -7.05 6.91
N SER A 50 -4.32 -6.16 6.12
CA SER A 50 -3.76 -4.84 5.82
C SER A 50 -3.55 -4.00 7.07
N THR A 51 -4.54 -3.99 7.97
CA THR A 51 -4.49 -3.24 9.23
C THR A 51 -3.41 -3.78 10.17
N THR A 52 -3.22 -5.10 10.19
CA THR A 52 -2.12 -5.74 10.93
C THR A 52 -0.75 -5.33 10.37
N SER A 53 -0.59 -5.31 9.04
CA SER A 53 0.65 -4.79 8.41
C SER A 53 0.87 -3.31 8.73
N ALA A 54 -0.20 -2.50 8.72
CA ALA A 54 -0.14 -1.10 9.13
C ALA A 54 0.34 -0.97 10.57
N ALA A 55 -0.23 -1.74 11.51
CA ALA A 55 0.17 -1.73 12.92
C ALA A 55 1.66 -2.05 13.10
N ASN A 56 2.15 -3.07 12.37
CA ASN A 56 3.57 -3.45 12.38
C ASN A 56 4.50 -2.34 11.89
N CYS A 57 4.04 -1.51 10.95
CA CYS A 57 4.80 -0.34 10.49
C CYS A 57 4.66 0.83 11.47
N LEU A 58 3.44 1.22 11.83
CA LEU A 58 3.15 2.42 12.61
C LEU A 58 3.73 2.38 14.02
N LYS A 59 3.85 1.18 14.63
CA LYS A 59 4.54 1.05 15.92
C LYS A 59 6.04 1.36 15.88
N LEU A 60 6.63 1.47 14.69
CA LEU A 60 8.03 1.86 14.49
C LEU A 60 8.19 3.36 14.22
N ALA A 61 7.11 4.10 13.95
CA ALA A 61 7.13 5.52 13.59
C ALA A 61 7.95 6.38 14.57
N THR A 62 8.54 7.46 14.07
CA THR A 62 9.39 8.34 14.89
C THR A 62 8.62 9.00 16.03
N ASP A 63 7.35 9.29 15.79
CA ASP A 63 6.40 9.89 16.72
C ASP A 63 5.47 8.84 17.37
N LYS A 64 5.85 7.55 17.34
CA LYS A 64 5.07 6.48 17.96
C LYS A 64 4.70 6.86 19.40
N VAL A 65 3.42 6.70 19.72
CA VAL A 65 2.96 6.84 21.10
C VAL A 65 2.75 5.44 21.66
N SER A 66 3.67 5.00 22.51
CA SER A 66 3.52 3.78 23.28
C SER A 66 2.66 4.09 24.50
N TYR A 67 1.43 3.57 24.54
CA TYR A 67 0.61 3.59 25.74
C TYR A 67 0.79 2.27 26.52
N PRO A 68 1.36 2.30 27.74
CA PRO A 68 1.50 1.09 28.55
C PRO A 68 0.14 0.40 28.74
N GLY A 69 0.08 -0.90 28.45
CA GLY A 69 -1.15 -1.70 28.58
C GLY A 69 -2.13 -1.61 27.41
N VAL A 70 -1.80 -0.89 26.33
CA VAL A 70 -2.60 -0.82 25.12
C VAL A 70 -1.99 -1.71 24.03
N SER A 71 -2.82 -2.53 23.38
CA SER A 71 -2.35 -3.39 22.29
C SER A 71 -2.12 -2.61 20.99
N ASP A 72 -1.24 -3.12 20.12
CA ASP A 72 -1.04 -2.62 18.75
C ASP A 72 -2.37 -2.54 17.98
N GLU A 73 -3.27 -3.51 18.23
CA GLU A 73 -4.60 -3.54 17.65
C GLU A 73 -5.47 -2.36 18.08
N TYR A 74 -5.55 -2.12 19.39
CA TYR A 74 -6.31 -1.00 19.91
C TYR A 74 -5.77 0.31 19.36
N TYR A 75 -4.46 0.53 19.47
CA TYR A 75 -3.85 1.79 19.07
C TYR A 75 -4.04 2.05 17.58
N THR A 76 -3.79 1.05 16.74
CA THR A 76 -3.90 1.21 15.28
C THR A 76 -5.34 1.41 14.84
N SER A 77 -6.29 0.65 15.40
CA SER A 77 -7.72 0.82 15.10
C SER A 77 -8.20 2.21 15.51
N TYR A 78 -7.80 2.66 16.69
CA TYR A 78 -8.15 3.97 17.22
C TYR A 78 -7.55 5.09 16.36
N LEU A 79 -6.27 4.97 16.01
CA LEU A 79 -5.57 5.93 15.15
C LEU A 79 -6.21 6.03 13.76
N LEU A 80 -6.39 4.90 13.06
CA LEU A 80 -6.89 4.88 11.68
C LEU A 80 -8.38 5.24 11.58
N SER A 81 -9.14 5.06 12.65
CA SER A 81 -10.56 5.43 12.73
C SER A 81 -10.80 6.84 13.27
N SER A 82 -9.74 7.64 13.50
CA SER A 82 -9.85 8.94 14.19
C SER A 82 -10.55 8.86 15.55
N GLY A 83 -10.35 7.75 16.28
CA GLY A 83 -10.81 7.52 17.64
C GLY A 83 -12.13 6.76 17.76
N ALA A 84 -12.72 6.28 16.66
CA ALA A 84 -14.04 5.67 16.66
C ALA A 84 -14.05 4.16 16.99
N GLN A 85 -12.98 3.43 16.68
CA GLN A 85 -12.93 1.96 16.74
C GLN A 85 -11.70 1.49 17.51
N THR A 86 -11.82 0.36 18.22
CA THR A 86 -10.79 -0.14 19.15
C THR A 86 -10.29 -1.55 18.82
N ASN A 87 -10.81 -2.17 17.77
CA ASN A 87 -10.35 -3.46 17.27
C ASN A 87 -10.44 -3.51 15.74
N TYR A 88 -9.70 -4.43 15.13
CA TYR A 88 -9.62 -4.52 13.68
C TYR A 88 -10.94 -4.91 13.03
N SER A 89 -11.71 -5.79 13.67
CA SER A 89 -12.98 -6.28 13.12
C SER A 89 -13.99 -5.15 12.94
N ASP A 90 -14.17 -4.31 13.96
CA ASP A 90 -15.12 -3.21 13.93
C ASP A 90 -14.62 -2.06 13.03
N TYR A 91 -13.31 -1.78 13.05
CA TYR A 91 -12.68 -0.88 12.08
C TYR A 91 -12.96 -1.30 10.64
N CYS A 92 -12.68 -2.56 10.30
CA CYS A 92 -12.87 -3.08 8.96
C CYS A 92 -14.35 -3.12 8.56
N SER A 93 -15.24 -3.52 9.46
CA SER A 93 -16.69 -3.51 9.21
C SER A 93 -17.20 -2.08 8.92
N ASN A 94 -16.68 -1.08 9.65
CA ASN A 94 -17.01 0.31 9.42
C ASN A 94 -16.44 0.85 8.09
N VAL A 95 -15.20 0.53 7.75
CA VAL A 95 -14.59 0.94 6.48
C VAL A 95 -15.31 0.31 5.29
N LEU A 96 -15.65 -0.98 5.36
CA LEU A 96 -16.36 -1.69 4.29
C LEU A 96 -17.78 -1.17 4.04
N SER A 97 -18.42 -0.64 5.08
CA SER A 97 -19.75 0.00 5.00
C SER A 97 -19.70 1.50 4.69
N SER A 98 -18.50 2.10 4.64
CA SER A 98 -18.33 3.51 4.32
C SER A 98 -18.80 3.87 2.91
N SER A 99 -19.07 5.15 2.66
CA SER A 99 -19.45 5.65 1.34
C SER A 99 -18.43 5.35 0.24
N THR A 100 -17.15 5.15 0.61
CA THR A 100 -16.08 4.79 -0.33
C THR A 100 -16.25 3.38 -0.88
N TYR A 101 -16.68 2.44 -0.04
CA TYR A 101 -16.76 1.02 -0.38
C TYR A 101 -18.18 0.49 -0.56
N SER A 102 -19.21 1.22 -0.13
CA SER A 102 -20.61 0.76 -0.17
C SER A 102 -21.12 0.41 -1.57
N LYS A 103 -20.52 0.99 -2.62
CA LYS A 103 -20.84 0.72 -4.03
C LYS A 103 -19.81 -0.15 -4.76
N ALA A 104 -18.72 -0.53 -4.09
CA ALA A 104 -17.69 -1.37 -4.67
C ALA A 104 -18.07 -2.86 -4.60
N THR A 105 -17.57 -3.65 -5.55
CA THR A 105 -17.69 -5.11 -5.49
C THR A 105 -16.80 -5.69 -4.40
N GLU A 106 -17.15 -6.87 -3.86
CA GLU A 106 -16.33 -7.56 -2.85
C GLU A 106 -14.90 -7.83 -3.36
N SER A 107 -14.75 -8.21 -4.63
CA SER A 107 -13.43 -8.40 -5.26
C SER A 107 -12.61 -7.11 -5.34
N TYR A 108 -13.25 -5.96 -5.64
CA TYR A 108 -12.55 -4.67 -5.62
C TYR A 108 -12.10 -4.31 -4.20
N LYS A 109 -12.99 -4.49 -3.21
CA LYS A 109 -12.69 -4.24 -1.79
C LYS A 109 -11.49 -5.09 -1.33
N GLU A 110 -11.49 -6.38 -1.63
CA GLU A 110 -10.38 -7.26 -1.24
C GLU A 110 -9.08 -6.83 -1.91
N CYS A 111 -9.12 -6.57 -3.23
CA CYS A 111 -7.95 -6.11 -3.97
C CYS A 111 -7.40 -4.79 -3.42
N SER A 112 -8.26 -3.82 -3.07
CA SER A 112 -7.81 -2.54 -2.52
C SER A 112 -7.14 -2.69 -1.15
N PHE A 113 -7.62 -3.58 -0.28
CA PHE A 113 -6.95 -3.87 0.97
C PHE A 113 -5.64 -4.64 0.78
N ASN A 114 -5.55 -5.51 -0.22
CA ASN A 114 -4.28 -6.16 -0.57
C ASN A 114 -3.25 -5.18 -1.13
N CYS A 115 -3.68 -4.16 -1.88
CA CYS A 115 -2.81 -3.04 -2.26
C CYS A 115 -2.26 -2.29 -1.04
N GLN A 116 -3.13 -1.98 -0.07
CA GLN A 116 -2.72 -1.32 1.16
C GLN A 116 -1.76 -2.17 1.97
N LYS A 117 -2.04 -3.48 2.12
CA LYS A 117 -1.15 -4.43 2.76
C LYS A 117 0.24 -4.42 2.13
N SER A 118 0.29 -4.49 0.80
CA SER A 118 1.55 -4.48 0.04
C SER A 118 2.34 -3.19 0.25
N TYR A 119 1.67 -2.04 0.31
CA TYR A 119 2.30 -0.77 0.69
C TYR A 119 2.93 -0.85 2.08
N TRP A 120 2.18 -1.32 3.09
CA TRP A 120 2.68 -1.40 4.46
C TRP A 120 3.86 -2.36 4.59
N ASP A 121 3.78 -3.54 3.96
CA ASP A 121 4.84 -4.54 3.97
C ASP A 121 6.11 -4.02 3.27
N SER A 122 5.96 -3.32 2.15
CA SER A 122 7.09 -2.72 1.41
C SER A 122 7.72 -1.55 2.20
N THR A 123 6.89 -0.73 2.86
CA THR A 123 7.36 0.38 3.70
C THR A 123 8.13 -0.14 4.92
N LEU A 124 7.66 -1.25 5.50
CA LEU A 124 8.32 -1.96 6.58
C LEU A 124 9.65 -2.56 6.13
N SER A 125 9.68 -3.27 5.00
CA SER A 125 10.89 -3.93 4.49
C SER A 125 11.98 -2.93 4.08
N LYS A 126 11.59 -1.75 3.58
CA LYS A 126 12.48 -0.63 3.24
C LYS A 126 12.98 0.14 4.47
N GLY A 127 12.49 -0.19 5.67
CA GLY A 127 12.84 0.51 6.91
C GLY A 127 12.26 1.93 7.01
N THR A 128 11.39 2.33 6.08
CA THR A 128 10.82 3.68 6.04
C THR A 128 9.95 3.97 7.27
N CYS A 129 9.34 2.93 7.85
CA CYS A 129 8.53 3.04 9.06
C CYS A 129 9.29 3.62 10.26
N SER A 130 10.60 3.40 10.40
CA SER A 130 11.37 3.86 11.58
C SER A 130 11.96 5.25 11.45
N VAL A 131 11.90 5.84 10.25
CA VAL A 131 12.47 7.16 9.94
C VAL A 131 11.41 8.20 9.56
N SER A 132 10.14 7.78 9.48
CA SER A 132 9.01 8.63 9.13
C SER A 132 8.06 8.77 10.31
N ASN A 133 7.36 9.90 10.39
CA ASN A 133 6.26 10.07 11.34
C ASN A 133 4.97 9.42 10.81
N THR A 134 4.02 9.21 11.70
CA THR A 134 2.73 8.57 11.45
C THR A 134 1.95 9.27 10.32
N SER A 135 1.92 10.61 10.33
CA SER A 135 1.20 11.39 9.31
C SER A 135 1.78 11.20 7.91
N SER A 136 3.11 11.21 7.78
CA SER A 136 3.80 10.95 6.51
C SER A 136 3.56 9.53 5.99
N LEU A 137 3.56 8.53 6.89
CA LEU A 137 3.30 7.13 6.55
C LEU A 137 1.86 6.93 6.05
N VAL A 138 0.87 7.53 6.72
CA VAL A 138 -0.55 7.41 6.35
C VAL A 138 -0.87 8.20 5.08
N SER A 139 -0.35 9.42 4.94
CA SER A 139 -0.58 10.23 3.72
C SER A 139 0.07 9.63 2.48
N GLY A 140 1.24 9.01 2.63
CA GLY A 140 1.95 8.30 1.57
C GLY A 140 1.19 7.11 0.97
N LEU A 141 0.27 6.50 1.75
CA LEU A 141 -0.53 5.36 1.30
C LEU A 141 -1.30 5.66 0.02
N SER A 142 -2.00 6.79 -0.01
CA SER A 142 -2.90 7.17 -1.13
C SER A 142 -2.19 7.21 -2.48
N GLY A 143 -0.99 7.80 -2.53
CA GLY A 143 -0.13 7.80 -3.72
C GLY A 143 0.54 6.45 -3.95
N GLY A 144 0.97 5.78 -2.89
CA GLY A 144 1.70 4.51 -2.94
C GLY A 144 0.88 3.34 -3.52
N ILE A 145 -0.46 3.40 -3.43
CA ILE A 145 -1.34 2.34 -3.93
C ILE A 145 -2.07 2.68 -5.24
N LEU A 146 -1.93 3.89 -5.78
CA LEU A 146 -2.75 4.37 -6.90
C LEU A 146 -2.69 3.42 -8.12
N THR A 147 -1.49 3.03 -8.54
CA THR A 147 -1.29 2.09 -9.66
C THR A 147 -1.95 0.73 -9.38
N CYS A 148 -1.84 0.25 -8.15
CA CYS A 148 -2.47 -1.01 -7.73
C CYS A 148 -4.00 -0.92 -7.79
N LEU A 149 -4.60 0.18 -7.33
CA LEU A 149 -6.05 0.41 -7.41
C LEU A 149 -6.56 0.50 -8.85
N ILE A 150 -5.79 1.13 -9.76
CA ILE A 150 -6.11 1.15 -11.19
C ILE A 150 -6.15 -0.29 -11.75
N ASN A 151 -5.20 -1.13 -11.36
CA ASN A 151 -5.17 -2.53 -11.78
C ASN A 151 -6.32 -3.36 -11.18
N CYS A 152 -6.66 -3.15 -9.90
CA CYS A 152 -7.86 -3.72 -9.29
C CYS A 152 -9.13 -3.36 -10.09
N SER A 153 -9.28 -2.09 -10.45
CA SER A 153 -10.44 -1.61 -11.20
C SER A 153 -10.56 -2.25 -12.58
N LYS A 154 -9.43 -2.36 -13.30
CA LYS A 154 -9.41 -3.00 -14.62
C LYS A 154 -9.84 -4.45 -14.51
N ALA A 155 -9.28 -5.17 -13.55
CA ALA A 155 -9.50 -6.59 -13.43
C ALA A 155 -10.92 -6.96 -12.98
N VAL A 156 -11.57 -6.11 -12.18
CA VAL A 156 -12.99 -6.26 -11.83
C VAL A 156 -13.91 -5.96 -13.03
N ASN A 157 -13.55 -4.99 -13.89
CA ASN A 157 -14.33 -4.64 -15.08
C ASN A 157 -14.13 -5.60 -16.25
N THR A 158 -12.94 -6.22 -16.37
CA THR A 158 -12.66 -7.26 -17.37
C THR A 158 -13.12 -8.62 -16.90
N GLY A 159 -14.15 -8.70 -16.03
CA GLY A 159 -14.75 -9.96 -15.62
C GLY A 159 -14.86 -10.88 -16.84
N PHE A 160 -14.01 -11.90 -16.87
CA PHE A 160 -14.10 -13.00 -17.80
C PHE A 160 -15.54 -13.50 -17.71
N GLN A 161 -16.31 -13.21 -18.76
CA GLN A 161 -17.55 -13.93 -19.06
C GLN A 161 -17.21 -15.37 -19.41
#